data_AF-A0A8J2RAX4-F1
#
_entry.id   AF-A0A8J2RAX4-F1
#
_cell.length_a   1.000
_cell.length_b   1.000
_cell.length_c   1.000
_cell.angle_alpha   90.00
_cell.angle_beta   90.00
_cell.angle_gamma   90.00
#
_symmetry.space_group_name_H-M   'P 1'
#
loop_
_entity.id
_entity.type
_entity.pdbx_description
1 polymer ?
#
loop_
_entity_poly.entity_id
_entity_poly.type
_entity_poly.pdbx_seq_one_letter_code
_entity_poly.pdbx_strand_id
1 'polypeptide(L)'
;MALSAEGFEVCNRLVLEAVNKNSISKLQLAKRFYSPIQLLTSLARYNEKGESPFVIAMKKKNVSIVNELVTWISRKDVYKNEECEPLVLNIIDQLAHHIPILEVIDYRISDVYRNTRESTKWLTFIAKFFIKSTSFTRQDKIFLLELIGAALIITLDLDCFANQSVCGLECWREAMTLRYSPALGQPLIPKLPAVFVPSVLYSSVFGSAVEVATIEDVDLLQEDFERNYLSLDFHMRLPCVKRMVIQAHLVIRRISSQDNYSGYPDWLYLKSLLDFSDFFSFEFDTSMLVVNAHLLIFEQLNALDTKLIPLQTLGIFAAALFNLSYCARLMVTEPPGSPKRGELSYTFLLTPSKFISIIPKIYPKNADFTEIGKIVYLFLFVLDCISPQMANQDQLNLEKYYYDYIRYTTTERKTTVLHLAVWDNLSEENFNLTTIELILKLGADPNAVDEDGRTALHLLADKEELLFLPEYVHVFQALVNAGTHLDTAADNGETVLSVLKKNVMRSKQMVIIHPYFESLLNTVFPLSCLAARVIRRHGIRFDENRIPTHLQPFVAQHSAKVIPAPKLIDCPFFAFSPSTFLAVMF
;
A
#
# COMPACT_ATOMS: atom_id res chain seq x y z
N MET A 1 36.03 -25.51 19.29
CA MET A 1 36.41 -24.20 18.73
C MET A 1 35.36 -23.10 18.92
N ALA A 2 34.05 -23.40 19.02
CA ALA A 2 33.00 -22.36 19.16
C ALA A 2 32.86 -21.72 20.56
N LEU A 3 33.53 -22.22 21.60
CA LEU A 3 33.51 -21.65 22.96
C LEU A 3 34.92 -21.35 23.52
N SER A 4 35.98 -21.45 22.69
CA SER A 4 37.33 -21.08 23.09
C SER A 4 37.58 -19.58 22.93
N ALA A 5 38.48 -19.00 23.73
CA ALA A 5 38.91 -17.59 23.61
C ALA A 5 39.34 -17.21 22.17
N GLU A 6 39.94 -18.18 21.46
CA GLU A 6 40.30 -18.07 20.05
C GLU A 6 39.09 -17.88 19.12
N GLY A 7 37.96 -18.52 19.42
CA GLY A 7 36.71 -18.36 18.67
C GLY A 7 36.12 -16.95 18.79
N PHE A 8 36.22 -16.32 19.97
CA PHE A 8 35.79 -14.93 20.18
C PHE A 8 36.64 -13.94 19.38
N GLU A 9 37.96 -14.13 19.34
CA GLU A 9 38.86 -13.22 18.64
C GLU A 9 38.74 -13.33 17.11
N VAL A 10 38.45 -14.53 16.60
CA VAL A 10 38.14 -14.73 15.18
C VAL A 10 36.80 -14.06 14.81
N CYS A 11 35.76 -14.23 15.65
CA CYS A 11 34.48 -13.55 15.46
C CYS A 11 34.67 -12.01 15.41
N ASN A 12 35.37 -11.46 16.40
CA ASN A 12 35.62 -10.02 16.51
C ASN A 12 36.29 -9.44 15.25
N ARG A 13 37.37 -10.09 14.77
CA ARG A 13 38.06 -9.67 13.54
C ARG A 13 37.15 -9.71 12.32
N LEU A 14 36.34 -10.75 12.18
CA LEU A 14 35.43 -10.90 11.05
C LEU A 14 34.34 -9.81 11.06
N VAL A 15 33.74 -9.51 12.22
CA VAL A 15 32.71 -8.46 12.35
C VAL A 15 33.30 -7.08 12.02
N LEU A 16 34.44 -6.74 12.62
CA LEU A 16 35.11 -5.47 12.35
C LEU A 16 35.52 -5.34 10.88
N GLU A 17 36.00 -6.42 10.25
CA GLU A 17 36.31 -6.43 8.81
C GLU A 17 35.04 -6.22 7.97
N ALA A 18 33.94 -6.88 8.32
CA ALA A 18 32.68 -6.81 7.59
C ALA A 18 32.09 -5.39 7.63
N VAL A 19 32.04 -4.76 8.81
CA VAL A 19 31.60 -3.36 8.96
C VAL A 19 32.57 -2.42 8.24
N ASN A 20 33.88 -2.69 8.31
CA ASN A 20 34.85 -1.85 7.61
C ASN A 20 34.73 -1.94 6.08
N LYS A 21 34.36 -3.09 5.55
CA LYS A 21 34.17 -3.30 4.11
C LYS A 21 32.73 -3.11 3.64
N ASN A 22 31.81 -2.64 4.50
CA ASN A 22 30.39 -2.49 4.19
C ASN A 22 29.75 -3.79 3.65
N SER A 23 30.16 -4.94 4.19
CA SER A 23 29.77 -6.26 3.66
C SER A 23 28.68 -6.92 4.50
N ILE A 24 27.43 -6.78 4.06
CA ILE A 24 26.26 -7.44 4.68
C ILE A 24 26.40 -8.97 4.63
N SER A 25 26.86 -9.53 3.51
CA SER A 25 27.02 -10.98 3.35
C SER A 25 27.98 -11.58 4.39
N LYS A 26 29.06 -10.86 4.75
CA LYS A 26 29.97 -11.30 5.82
C LYS A 26 29.32 -11.25 7.19
N LEU A 27 28.50 -10.22 7.47
CA LEU A 27 27.73 -10.14 8.71
C LEU A 27 26.71 -11.29 8.81
N GLN A 28 25.96 -11.56 7.74
CA GLN A 28 25.02 -12.68 7.69
C GLN A 28 25.72 -14.04 7.86
N LEU A 29 26.92 -14.18 7.30
CA LEU A 29 27.75 -15.36 7.52
C LEU A 29 28.18 -15.48 8.99
N ALA A 30 28.64 -14.39 9.62
CA ALA A 30 28.95 -14.37 11.05
C ALA A 30 27.74 -14.79 11.90
N LYS A 31 26.58 -14.20 11.60
CA LYS A 31 25.31 -14.47 12.29
C LYS A 31 24.93 -15.96 12.25
N ARG A 32 25.27 -16.67 11.17
CA ARG A 32 24.99 -18.10 10.98
C ARG A 32 25.96 -19.03 11.72
N PHE A 33 27.23 -18.64 11.86
CA PHE A 33 28.28 -19.54 12.38
C PHE A 33 28.64 -19.32 13.85
N TYR A 34 28.38 -18.14 14.41
CA TYR A 34 28.74 -17.81 15.79
C TYR A 34 27.53 -17.78 16.73
N SER A 35 27.79 -18.05 18.02
CA SER A 35 26.75 -17.99 19.04
C SER A 35 26.33 -16.54 19.34
N PRO A 36 25.13 -16.32 19.92
CA PRO A 36 24.67 -15.00 20.34
C PRO A 36 25.66 -14.25 21.23
N ILE A 37 26.24 -14.96 22.21
CA ILE A 37 27.22 -14.38 23.14
C ILE A 37 28.47 -13.90 22.39
N GLN A 38 28.98 -14.69 21.43
CA GLN A 38 30.14 -14.31 20.63
C GLN A 38 29.87 -13.07 19.77
N LEU A 39 28.69 -13.02 19.17
CA LEU A 39 28.27 -11.90 18.34
C LEU A 39 28.09 -10.64 19.19
N LEU A 40 27.36 -10.71 20.31
CA LEU A 40 27.15 -9.56 21.19
C LEU A 40 28.43 -9.08 21.87
N THR A 41 29.34 -10.00 22.24
CA THR A 41 30.67 -9.64 22.77
C THR A 41 31.48 -8.87 21.72
N SER A 42 31.40 -9.27 20.46
CA SER A 42 32.02 -8.56 19.34
C SER A 42 31.41 -7.17 19.14
N LEU A 43 30.08 -7.04 19.25
CA LEU A 43 29.38 -5.75 19.15
C LEU A 43 29.70 -4.80 20.32
N ALA A 44 29.88 -5.33 21.52
CA ALA A 44 30.17 -4.55 22.72
C ALA A 44 31.64 -4.11 22.83
N ARG A 45 32.56 -4.72 22.05
CA ARG A 45 34.00 -4.42 22.10
C ARG A 45 34.36 -3.19 21.27
N TYR A 46 35.33 -2.45 21.79
CA TYR A 46 35.97 -1.35 21.09
C TYR A 46 37.22 -1.83 20.36
N ASN A 47 37.45 -1.29 19.17
CA ASN A 47 38.72 -1.44 18.46
C ASN A 47 39.83 -0.57 19.11
N GLU A 48 41.04 -0.63 18.56
CA GLU A 48 42.19 0.17 19.03
C GLU A 48 41.97 1.69 18.97
N LYS A 49 40.98 2.16 18.21
CA LYS A 49 40.59 3.58 18.09
C LYS A 49 39.45 3.96 19.04
N GLY A 50 38.99 3.04 19.91
CA GLY A 50 37.85 3.28 20.79
C GLY A 50 36.51 3.29 20.06
N GLU A 51 36.39 2.60 18.91
CA GLU A 51 35.15 2.54 18.14
C GLU A 51 34.55 1.13 18.19
N SER A 52 33.25 1.04 18.48
CA SER A 52 32.50 -0.22 18.35
C SER A 52 32.04 -0.44 16.90
N PRO A 53 31.64 -1.66 16.51
CA PRO A 53 31.08 -1.94 15.18
C PRO A 53 29.92 -1.00 14.80
N PHE A 54 29.05 -0.66 15.75
CA PHE A 54 27.98 0.31 15.51
C PHE A 54 28.52 1.70 15.17
N VAL A 55 29.48 2.20 15.94
CA VAL A 55 30.12 3.52 15.70
C VAL A 55 30.76 3.59 14.32
N ILE A 56 31.43 2.53 13.88
CA ILE A 56 32.04 2.46 12.56
C ILE A 56 30.97 2.53 11.46
N ALA A 57 29.88 1.75 11.60
CA ALA A 57 28.78 1.73 10.63
C ALA A 57 28.10 3.11 10.51
N MET A 58 27.88 3.77 11.64
CA MET A 58 27.29 5.10 11.73
C MET A 58 28.18 6.18 11.09
N LYS A 59 29.48 6.20 11.41
CA LYS A 59 30.43 7.15 10.80
C LYS A 59 30.47 7.03 9.28
N LYS A 60 30.20 5.83 8.75
CA LYS A 60 30.09 5.57 7.30
C LYS A 60 28.73 5.88 6.71
N LYS A 61 27.74 6.28 7.52
CA LYS A 61 26.35 6.51 7.13
C LYS A 61 25.73 5.31 6.40
N ASN A 62 26.14 4.09 6.77
CA ASN A 62 25.66 2.88 6.13
C ASN A 62 24.49 2.27 6.92
N VAL A 63 23.28 2.76 6.60
CA VAL A 63 22.03 2.35 7.25
C VAL A 63 21.81 0.83 7.16
N SER A 64 22.13 0.20 6.01
CA SER A 64 21.95 -1.24 5.85
C SER A 64 22.82 -2.08 6.79
N ILE A 65 24.05 -1.62 7.09
CA ILE A 65 24.91 -2.30 8.06
C ILE A 65 24.36 -2.09 9.48
N VAL A 66 23.99 -0.87 9.86
CA VAL A 66 23.38 -0.59 11.16
C VAL A 66 22.17 -1.51 11.38
N ASN A 67 21.29 -1.59 10.38
CA ASN A 67 20.11 -2.44 10.42
C ASN A 67 20.44 -3.92 10.63
N GLU A 68 21.42 -4.45 9.89
CA GLU A 68 21.88 -5.83 10.06
C GLU A 68 22.39 -6.08 11.48
N LEU A 69 23.18 -5.17 12.05
CA LEU A 69 23.71 -5.31 13.42
C LEU A 69 22.59 -5.26 14.47
N VAL A 70 21.58 -4.40 14.31
CA VAL A 70 20.40 -4.35 15.20
C VAL A 70 19.67 -5.70 15.20
N THR A 71 19.58 -6.37 14.05
CA THR A 71 18.93 -7.69 13.97
C THR A 71 19.61 -8.78 14.81
N TRP A 72 20.85 -8.57 15.26
CA TRP A 72 21.56 -9.53 16.10
C TRP A 72 21.12 -9.43 17.55
N ILE A 73 20.87 -8.21 18.04
CA ILE A 73 20.40 -7.96 19.40
C ILE A 73 18.96 -8.48 19.55
N SER A 74 18.16 -8.37 18.48
CA SER A 74 16.76 -8.82 18.46
C SER A 74 16.57 -10.31 18.16
N ARG A 75 17.62 -11.15 18.17
CA ARG A 75 17.47 -12.59 17.90
C ARG A 75 16.75 -13.29 19.06
N LYS A 76 15.97 -14.32 18.72
CA LYS A 76 15.22 -15.14 19.69
C LYS A 76 16.08 -15.83 20.75
N ASP A 77 17.30 -16.20 20.39
CA ASP A 77 18.27 -16.83 21.29
C ASP A 77 19.04 -15.80 22.16
N VAL A 78 18.92 -14.49 21.88
CA VAL A 78 19.47 -13.42 22.73
C VAL A 78 18.56 -13.16 23.92
N TYR A 79 17.30 -12.78 23.70
CA TYR A 79 16.39 -12.41 24.80
C TYR A 79 15.86 -13.59 25.62
N LYS A 80 16.23 -14.82 25.25
CA LYS A 80 15.98 -16.03 26.06
C LYS A 80 17.19 -16.43 26.91
N ASN A 81 18.32 -15.76 26.75
CA ASN A 81 19.56 -16.09 27.42
C ASN A 81 19.97 -14.97 28.37
N GLU A 82 19.85 -15.21 29.68
CA GLU A 82 20.19 -14.23 30.73
C GLU A 82 21.66 -13.78 30.65
N GLU A 83 22.57 -14.63 30.15
CA GLU A 83 23.98 -14.27 29.97
C GLU A 83 24.19 -13.17 28.92
N CYS A 84 23.21 -12.95 28.04
CA CYS A 84 23.27 -11.88 27.05
C CYS A 84 22.87 -10.52 27.62
N GLU A 85 22.15 -10.45 28.75
CA GLU A 85 21.61 -9.18 29.28
C GLU A 85 22.68 -8.11 29.51
N PRO A 86 23.83 -8.39 30.16
CA PRO A 86 24.85 -7.37 30.39
C PRO A 86 25.47 -6.85 29.10
N LEU A 87 25.60 -7.71 28.08
CA LEU A 87 26.12 -7.35 26.77
C LEU A 87 25.12 -6.46 26.02
N VAL A 88 23.84 -6.81 26.07
CA VAL A 88 22.76 -6.01 25.47
C VAL A 88 22.69 -4.63 26.11
N LEU A 89 22.75 -4.53 27.44
CA LEU A 89 22.77 -3.25 28.15
C LEU A 89 23.94 -2.36 27.70
N ASN A 90 25.15 -2.94 27.64
CA ASN A 90 26.33 -2.22 27.18
C ASN A 90 26.16 -1.71 25.74
N ILE A 91 25.65 -2.53 24.83
CA ILE A 91 25.40 -2.12 23.44
C ILE A 91 24.37 -0.98 23.38
N ILE A 92 23.30 -1.03 24.19
CA ILE A 92 22.29 0.02 24.26
C ILE A 92 22.89 1.33 24.77
N ASP A 93 23.70 1.26 25.83
CA ASP A 93 24.42 2.42 26.35
C ASP A 93 25.35 3.01 25.27
N GLN A 94 26.03 2.17 24.48
CA GLN A 94 26.84 2.65 23.36
C GLN A 94 26.01 3.35 22.29
N LEU A 95 24.83 2.82 21.94
CA LEU A 95 23.95 3.38 20.92
C LEU A 95 23.38 4.74 21.34
N ALA A 96 23.05 4.92 22.62
CA ALA A 96 22.49 6.14 23.18
C ALA A 96 23.34 7.39 22.88
N HIS A 97 24.67 7.23 22.78
CA HIS A 97 25.61 8.34 22.56
C HIS A 97 25.77 8.75 21.09
N HIS A 98 25.20 7.99 20.15
CA HIS A 98 25.53 8.12 18.73
C HIS A 98 24.32 8.12 17.79
N ILE A 99 23.16 7.61 18.21
CA ILE A 99 21.90 7.67 17.46
C ILE A 99 20.80 8.14 18.42
N PRO A 100 19.87 9.01 17.99
CA PRO A 100 18.58 9.11 18.65
C PRO A 100 17.95 7.70 18.62
N ILE A 101 17.96 7.00 19.75
CA ILE A 101 17.52 5.60 19.82
C ILE A 101 16.07 5.40 19.31
N LEU A 102 15.27 6.47 19.27
CA LEU A 102 13.97 6.53 18.60
C LEU A 102 14.07 6.08 17.13
N GLU A 103 15.11 6.46 16.38
CA GLU A 103 15.33 6.00 15.00
C GLU A 103 15.63 4.48 14.93
N VAL A 104 16.34 3.94 15.93
CA VAL A 104 16.66 2.50 16.00
C VAL A 104 15.41 1.68 16.34
N ILE A 105 14.57 2.23 17.21
CA ILE A 105 13.32 1.61 17.64
C ILE A 105 12.28 1.71 16.55
N ASP A 106 12.17 2.84 15.85
CA ASP A 106 11.30 3.01 14.70
C ASP A 106 11.57 1.95 13.62
N TYR A 107 12.86 1.70 13.32
CA TYR A 107 13.24 0.65 12.37
C TYR A 107 12.79 -0.76 12.79
N ARG A 108 12.74 -1.08 14.09
CA ARG A 108 12.32 -2.41 14.58
C ARG A 108 10.85 -2.49 14.93
N ILE A 109 10.21 -1.38 15.30
CA ILE A 109 8.75 -1.26 15.34
C ILE A 109 8.21 -1.57 13.94
N SER A 110 8.88 -1.15 12.87
CA SER A 110 8.48 -1.56 11.51
C SER A 110 8.53 -3.08 11.26
N ASP A 111 9.46 -3.79 11.91
CA ASP A 111 9.62 -5.26 11.85
C ASP A 111 8.60 -5.97 12.77
N VAL A 112 8.17 -5.30 13.85
CA VAL A 112 7.11 -5.76 14.76
C VAL A 112 5.80 -6.00 14.00
N TYR A 113 5.50 -5.17 13.01
CA TYR A 113 4.35 -5.34 12.13
C TYR A 113 4.50 -6.42 11.04
N ARG A 114 5.68 -7.06 10.91
CA ARG A 114 5.92 -8.17 9.98
C ARG A 114 5.94 -9.54 10.67
N ASN A 115 6.27 -9.59 11.96
CA ASN A 115 6.38 -10.83 12.73
C ASN A 115 5.97 -10.58 14.19
N THR A 116 4.67 -10.61 14.46
CA THR A 116 4.04 -10.14 15.70
C THR A 116 4.61 -10.82 16.95
N ARG A 117 4.65 -12.16 16.98
CA ARG A 117 4.90 -12.91 18.22
C ARG A 117 6.33 -12.86 18.76
N GLU A 118 7.34 -12.83 17.89
CA GLU A 118 8.74 -12.74 18.35
C GLU A 118 9.18 -11.29 18.56
N SER A 119 8.63 -10.37 17.79
CA SER A 119 8.98 -8.95 17.90
C SER A 119 8.43 -8.30 19.17
N THR A 120 7.27 -8.73 19.66
CA THR A 120 6.75 -8.24 20.96
C THR A 120 7.58 -8.71 22.14
N LYS A 121 8.07 -9.96 22.12
CA LYS A 121 8.99 -10.44 23.17
C LYS A 121 10.28 -9.62 23.20
N TRP A 122 10.78 -9.26 22.02
CA TRP A 122 11.91 -8.35 21.90
C TRP A 122 11.60 -6.96 22.48
N LEU A 123 10.44 -6.38 22.16
CA LEU A 123 10.02 -5.08 22.72
C LEU A 123 9.93 -5.09 24.25
N THR A 124 9.31 -6.12 24.82
CA THR A 124 9.23 -6.28 26.29
C THR A 124 10.62 -6.49 26.90
N PHE A 125 11.50 -7.23 26.23
CA PHE A 125 12.88 -7.43 26.67
C PHE A 125 13.67 -6.11 26.66
N ILE A 126 13.57 -5.34 25.57
CA ILE A 126 14.36 -4.12 25.40
C ILE A 126 13.92 -2.99 26.34
N ALA A 127 12.62 -2.90 26.65
CA ALA A 127 12.06 -1.91 27.59
C ALA A 127 12.78 -1.92 28.95
N LYS A 128 13.11 -3.11 29.47
CA LYS A 128 13.79 -3.28 30.77
C LYS A 128 15.19 -2.66 30.78
N PHE A 129 15.88 -2.66 29.64
CA PHE A 129 17.22 -2.09 29.55
C PHE A 129 17.20 -0.56 29.46
N PHE A 130 16.18 0.03 28.85
CA PHE A 130 16.03 1.49 28.83
C PHE A 130 15.83 2.07 30.23
N ILE A 131 15.08 1.36 31.07
CA ILE A 131 14.91 1.73 32.49
C ILE A 131 16.28 1.70 33.21
N LYS A 132 17.03 0.59 33.04
CA LYS A 132 18.34 0.35 33.69
C LYS A 132 19.48 1.24 33.16
N SER A 133 19.43 1.63 31.89
CA SER A 133 20.50 2.40 31.23
C SER A 133 20.74 3.74 31.92
N THR A 134 22.00 4.15 32.03
CA THR A 134 22.38 5.47 32.58
C THR A 134 22.61 6.51 31.49
N SER A 135 22.61 6.08 30.23
CA SER A 135 22.97 6.92 29.08
C SER A 135 21.80 7.75 28.54
N PHE A 136 20.56 7.37 28.85
CA PHE A 136 19.37 8.10 28.40
C PHE A 136 18.93 9.15 29.40
N THR A 137 18.50 10.31 28.88
CA THR A 137 17.87 11.32 29.72
C THR A 137 16.53 10.78 30.25
N ARG A 138 16.05 11.36 31.34
CA ARG A 138 14.74 11.03 31.89
C ARG A 138 13.61 11.23 30.86
N GLN A 139 13.72 12.25 30.01
CA GLN A 139 12.76 12.53 28.96
C GLN A 139 12.77 11.44 27.87
N ASP A 140 13.96 11.00 27.44
CA ASP A 140 14.10 9.94 26.43
C ASP A 140 13.49 8.64 26.94
N LYS A 141 13.79 8.26 28.19
CA LYS A 141 13.20 7.06 28.81
C LYS A 141 11.67 7.09 28.82
N ILE A 142 11.08 8.25 29.13
CA ILE A 142 9.64 8.45 29.12
C ILE A 142 9.08 8.23 27.71
N PHE A 143 9.63 8.89 26.69
CA PHE A 143 9.17 8.73 25.31
C PHE A 143 9.30 7.30 24.80
N LEU A 144 10.41 6.64 25.13
CA LEU A 144 10.67 5.27 24.77
C LEU A 144 9.66 4.29 25.36
N LEU A 145 9.38 4.41 26.65
CA LEU A 145 8.41 3.56 27.33
C LEU A 145 6.99 3.81 26.82
N GLU A 146 6.63 5.07 26.57
CA GLU A 146 5.34 5.43 25.96
C GLU A 146 5.18 4.80 24.57
N LEU A 147 6.21 4.92 23.72
CA LEU A 147 6.23 4.39 22.35
C LEU A 147 6.23 2.85 22.31
N ILE A 148 7.08 2.21 23.13
CA ILE A 148 7.11 0.74 23.23
C ILE A 148 5.77 0.22 23.74
N GLY A 149 5.17 0.90 24.73
CA GLY A 149 3.87 0.52 25.25
C GLY A 149 2.78 0.59 24.19
N ALA A 150 2.77 1.67 23.40
CA ALA A 150 1.84 1.82 22.27
C ALA A 150 2.08 0.74 21.19
N ALA A 151 3.33 0.48 20.83
CA ALA A 151 3.69 -0.54 19.84
C ALA A 151 3.29 -1.97 20.27
N LEU A 152 3.37 -2.28 21.57
CA LEU A 152 2.90 -3.57 22.11
C LEU A 152 1.37 -3.70 22.02
N ILE A 153 0.62 -2.63 22.28
CA ILE A 153 -0.84 -2.67 22.25
C ILE A 153 -1.37 -2.75 20.80
N ILE A 154 -0.69 -2.12 19.86
CA ILE A 154 -1.19 -1.92 18.50
C ILE A 154 -0.92 -3.07 17.54
N THR A 155 -0.13 -4.07 17.95
CA THR A 155 0.18 -5.24 17.13
C THR A 155 -1.00 -6.15 16.85
N LEU A 156 -2.12 -5.99 17.56
CA LEU A 156 -3.44 -6.57 17.26
C LEU A 156 -3.46 -8.09 17.02
N ASP A 157 -2.51 -8.82 17.63
CA ASP A 157 -2.42 -10.28 17.59
C ASP A 157 -3.25 -10.88 18.72
N LEU A 158 -4.47 -11.36 18.43
CA LEU A 158 -5.43 -11.85 19.44
C LEU A 158 -4.88 -12.94 20.36
N ASP A 159 -3.97 -13.81 19.87
CA ASP A 159 -3.40 -14.90 20.65
C ASP A 159 -2.49 -14.39 21.77
N CYS A 160 -1.95 -13.17 21.63
CA CYS A 160 -1.07 -12.57 22.62
C CYS A 160 -1.46 -11.14 23.03
N PHE A 161 -2.58 -10.60 22.54
CA PHE A 161 -3.06 -9.25 22.78
C PHE A 161 -3.21 -8.96 24.28
N ALA A 162 -3.70 -9.94 25.05
CA ALA A 162 -3.78 -9.82 26.52
C ALA A 162 -2.42 -9.53 27.16
N ASN A 163 -1.45 -10.42 26.92
CA ASN A 163 -0.12 -10.29 27.51
C ASN A 163 0.60 -9.05 27.01
N GLN A 164 0.45 -8.73 25.71
CA GLN A 164 1.03 -7.52 25.11
C GLN A 164 0.44 -6.24 25.72
N SER A 165 -0.89 -6.18 25.90
CA SER A 165 -1.57 -5.02 26.48
C SER A 165 -1.14 -4.79 27.93
N VAL A 166 -1.00 -5.87 28.72
CA VAL A 166 -0.48 -5.78 30.09
C VAL A 166 0.95 -5.23 30.10
N CYS A 167 1.86 -5.77 29.29
CA CYS A 167 3.22 -5.24 29.18
C CYS A 167 3.26 -3.79 28.66
N GLY A 168 2.34 -3.42 27.77
CA GLY A 168 2.24 -2.07 27.25
C GLY A 168 1.79 -1.07 28.32
N LEU A 169 0.79 -1.44 29.13
CA LEU A 169 0.33 -0.67 30.28
C LEU A 169 1.41 -0.55 31.36
N GLU A 170 2.20 -1.60 31.61
CA GLU A 170 3.37 -1.55 32.50
C GLU A 170 4.40 -0.52 32.01
N CYS A 171 4.69 -0.47 30.71
CA CYS A 171 5.58 0.55 30.15
C CYS A 171 5.02 1.96 30.37
N TRP A 172 3.71 2.17 30.16
CA TRP A 172 3.06 3.46 30.40
C TRP A 172 3.07 3.85 31.88
N ARG A 173 2.88 2.89 32.79
CA ARG A 173 2.97 3.10 34.23
C ARG A 173 4.37 3.53 34.64
N GLU A 174 5.41 2.86 34.15
CA GLU A 174 6.81 3.25 34.40
C GLU A 174 7.11 4.66 33.85
N ALA A 175 6.57 5.00 32.67
CA ALA A 175 6.68 6.36 32.14
C ALA A 175 5.99 7.39 33.05
N MET A 176 4.80 7.08 33.59
CA MET A 176 4.10 7.96 34.55
C MET A 176 4.87 8.10 35.86
N THR A 177 5.47 7.03 36.39
CA THR A 177 6.34 7.08 37.56
C THR A 177 7.52 8.01 37.30
N LEU A 178 8.17 7.89 36.14
CA LEU A 178 9.23 8.81 35.74
C LEU A 178 8.72 10.24 35.61
N ARG A 179 7.48 10.51 35.22
CA ARG A 179 6.93 11.87 35.13
C ARG A 179 6.63 12.50 36.50
N TYR A 180 5.96 11.75 37.36
CA TYR A 180 5.28 12.27 38.56
C TYR A 180 5.92 11.88 39.90
N SER A 181 6.77 10.85 39.92
CA SER A 181 7.46 10.37 41.14
C SER A 181 8.99 10.37 40.95
N PRO A 182 9.63 11.51 40.64
CA PRO A 182 11.05 11.50 40.32
C PRO A 182 11.96 11.42 41.56
N ALA A 183 13.24 11.15 41.31
CA ALA A 183 14.27 11.23 42.34
C ALA A 183 14.29 12.63 43.00
N LEU A 184 14.69 12.66 44.28
CA LEU A 184 14.63 13.85 45.14
C LEU A 184 15.29 15.08 44.46
N GLY A 185 14.54 16.17 44.33
CA GLY A 185 15.03 17.44 43.77
C GLY A 185 14.85 17.62 42.25
N GLN A 186 14.29 16.65 41.52
CA GLN A 186 13.97 16.82 40.11
C GLN A 186 12.54 17.38 39.88
N PRO A 187 12.31 18.21 38.85
CA PRO A 187 10.99 18.74 38.54
C PRO A 187 10.04 17.67 37.98
N LEU A 188 8.74 17.88 38.12
CA LEU A 188 7.70 17.08 37.47
C LEU A 188 7.69 17.36 35.96
N ILE A 189 7.38 16.34 35.16
CA ILE A 189 7.26 16.46 33.70
C ILE A 189 5.82 16.13 33.31
N PRO A 190 4.91 17.12 33.23
CA PRO A 190 3.51 16.86 32.94
C PRO A 190 3.36 16.21 31.57
N LYS A 191 2.42 15.26 31.47
CA LYS A 191 2.03 14.68 30.19
C LYS A 191 1.02 15.62 29.53
N LEU A 192 1.44 16.29 28.46
CA LEU A 192 0.59 17.19 27.69
C LEU A 192 0.10 16.47 26.42
N PRO A 193 -1.21 16.17 26.28
CA PRO A 193 -1.76 15.59 25.07
C PRO A 193 -1.48 16.46 23.84
N ALA A 194 -1.47 15.84 22.66
CA ALA A 194 -1.33 16.58 21.41
C ALA A 194 -2.45 17.61 21.24
N VAL A 195 -2.08 18.88 21.03
CA VAL A 195 -3.05 19.95 20.75
C VAL A 195 -3.25 20.03 19.24
N PHE A 196 -4.43 19.65 18.77
CA PHE A 196 -4.83 19.82 17.38
C PHE A 196 -6.35 19.96 17.27
N VAL A 197 -6.82 20.46 16.13
CA VAL A 197 -8.24 20.50 15.79
C VAL A 197 -8.59 19.18 15.09
N PRO A 198 -9.41 18.29 15.69
CA PRO A 198 -9.83 17.06 15.04
C PRO A 198 -10.59 17.33 13.75
N SER A 199 -10.23 16.62 12.68
CA SER A 199 -11.06 16.60 11.47
C SER A 199 -12.34 15.80 11.72
N VAL A 200 -13.34 15.97 10.84
CA VAL A 200 -14.58 15.18 10.91
C VAL A 200 -14.28 13.68 10.84
N LEU A 201 -13.34 13.26 9.99
CA LEU A 201 -12.88 11.88 9.89
C LEU A 201 -12.24 11.41 11.19
N TYR A 202 -11.36 12.22 11.79
CA TYR A 202 -10.75 11.88 13.07
C TYR A 202 -11.80 11.65 14.15
N SER A 203 -12.75 12.59 14.32
CA SER A 203 -13.82 12.46 15.30
C SER A 203 -14.72 11.26 15.05
N SER A 204 -14.93 10.88 13.78
CA SER A 204 -15.71 9.68 13.45
C SER A 204 -15.00 8.37 13.83
N VAL A 205 -13.66 8.33 13.75
CA VAL A 205 -12.86 7.12 14.05
C VAL A 205 -12.61 6.99 15.55
N PHE A 206 -12.18 8.09 16.19
CA PHE A 206 -11.69 8.11 17.57
C PHE A 206 -12.70 8.66 18.59
N GLY A 207 -13.78 9.29 18.15
CA GLY A 207 -14.76 9.93 19.03
C GLY A 207 -14.14 11.07 19.85
N SER A 208 -14.57 11.18 21.11
CA SER A 208 -14.07 12.15 22.08
C SER A 208 -12.97 11.58 22.98
N ALA A 209 -12.25 10.56 22.53
CA ALA A 209 -11.19 9.93 23.32
C ALA A 209 -10.07 10.93 23.62
N VAL A 210 -9.65 10.97 24.88
CA VAL A 210 -8.52 11.78 25.36
C VAL A 210 -7.41 10.83 25.81
N GLU A 211 -6.16 11.18 25.50
CA GLU A 211 -4.99 10.39 25.90
C GLU A 211 -4.89 10.30 27.42
N VAL A 212 -4.61 9.12 27.96
CA VAL A 212 -4.32 8.94 29.39
C VAL A 212 -3.17 9.85 29.84
N ALA A 213 -3.39 10.62 30.92
CA ALA A 213 -2.49 11.70 31.34
C ALA A 213 -1.88 11.48 32.73
N THR A 214 -2.50 10.66 33.58
CA THR A 214 -2.02 10.35 34.93
C THR A 214 -1.82 8.85 35.16
N ILE A 215 -1.25 8.49 36.33
CA ILE A 215 -1.08 7.09 36.71
C ILE A 215 -2.44 6.44 37.03
N GLU A 216 -3.36 7.20 37.63
CA GLU A 216 -4.72 6.76 37.93
C GLU A 216 -5.51 6.47 36.64
N ASP A 217 -5.32 7.25 35.58
CA ASP A 217 -5.92 6.97 34.28
C ASP A 217 -5.45 5.62 33.70
N VAL A 218 -4.15 5.31 33.87
CA VAL A 218 -3.56 4.04 33.42
C VAL A 218 -4.08 2.88 34.27
N ASP A 219 -4.22 3.07 35.59
CA ASP A 219 -4.82 2.09 36.50
C ASP A 219 -6.26 1.76 36.10
N LEU A 220 -7.09 2.79 35.90
CA LEU A 220 -8.48 2.60 35.47
C LEU A 220 -8.58 1.91 34.11
N LEU A 221 -7.68 2.23 33.17
CA LEU A 221 -7.62 1.56 31.88
C LEU A 221 -7.25 0.08 32.02
N GLN A 222 -6.30 -0.24 32.90
CA GLN A 222 -5.90 -1.63 33.19
C GLN A 222 -7.03 -2.42 33.86
N GLU A 223 -7.69 -1.86 34.88
CA GLU A 223 -8.81 -2.50 35.55
C GLU A 223 -9.97 -2.78 34.58
N ASP A 224 -10.29 -1.81 33.71
CA ASP A 224 -11.31 -2.00 32.66
C ASP A 224 -10.89 -3.07 31.65
N PHE A 225 -9.61 -3.12 31.30
CA PHE A 225 -9.05 -4.13 30.41
C PHE A 225 -9.19 -5.53 30.99
N GLU A 226 -8.68 -5.76 32.19
CA GLU A 226 -8.70 -7.05 32.88
C GLU A 226 -10.14 -7.54 33.10
N ARG A 227 -11.05 -6.65 33.49
CA ARG A 227 -12.46 -6.97 33.71
C ARG A 227 -13.18 -7.40 32.43
N ASN A 228 -13.01 -6.64 31.35
CA ASN A 228 -13.84 -6.82 30.14
C ASN A 228 -13.22 -7.78 29.12
N TYR A 229 -11.89 -7.80 28.99
CA TYR A 229 -11.21 -8.65 28.00
C TYR A 229 -11.29 -10.13 28.38
N LEU A 230 -11.19 -10.44 29.68
CA LEU A 230 -11.32 -11.81 30.20
C LEU A 230 -12.78 -12.30 30.28
N SER A 231 -13.76 -11.43 30.05
CA SER A 231 -15.18 -11.83 29.96
C SER A 231 -15.37 -12.87 28.85
N LEU A 232 -16.25 -13.86 29.04
CA LEU A 232 -16.65 -14.79 27.98
C LEU A 232 -17.54 -14.13 26.91
N ASP A 233 -18.05 -12.92 27.18
CA ASP A 233 -18.89 -12.18 26.26
C ASP A 233 -18.06 -11.42 25.21
N PHE A 234 -18.16 -11.85 23.96
CA PHE A 234 -17.48 -11.23 22.83
C PHE A 234 -17.88 -9.75 22.65
N HIS A 235 -19.13 -9.39 22.93
CA HIS A 235 -19.62 -8.01 22.83
C HIS A 235 -18.94 -7.07 23.83
N MET A 236 -18.35 -7.59 24.90
CA MET A 236 -17.60 -6.83 25.89
C MET A 236 -16.11 -6.70 25.55
N ARG A 237 -15.54 -7.69 24.84
CA ARG A 237 -14.10 -7.71 24.49
C ARG A 237 -13.74 -6.65 23.47
N LEU A 238 -14.51 -6.54 22.40
CA LEU A 238 -14.17 -5.68 21.28
C LEU A 238 -14.14 -4.18 21.64
N PRO A 239 -15.15 -3.60 22.35
CA PRO A 239 -15.08 -2.21 22.77
C PRO A 239 -13.86 -1.92 23.66
N CYS A 240 -13.46 -2.91 24.48
CA CYS A 240 -12.27 -2.83 25.31
C CYS A 240 -10.98 -2.80 24.47
N VAL A 241 -10.84 -3.72 23.51
CA VAL A 241 -9.73 -3.71 22.53
C VAL A 241 -9.67 -2.38 21.79
N LYS A 242 -10.82 -1.88 21.31
CA LYS A 242 -10.92 -0.59 20.64
C LYS A 242 -10.39 0.54 21.52
N ARG A 243 -10.80 0.63 22.80
CA ARG A 243 -10.29 1.66 23.72
C ARG A 243 -8.77 1.59 23.87
N MET A 244 -8.21 0.40 24.10
CA MET A 244 -6.77 0.20 24.23
C MET A 244 -6.00 0.69 22.99
N VAL A 245 -6.46 0.31 21.82
CA VAL A 245 -5.81 0.64 20.55
C VAL A 245 -5.93 2.14 20.24
N ILE A 246 -7.06 2.77 20.57
CA ILE A 246 -7.22 4.23 20.45
C ILE A 246 -6.21 4.96 21.35
N GLN A 247 -6.00 4.49 22.59
CA GLN A 247 -5.00 5.09 23.48
C GLN A 247 -3.58 4.96 22.90
N ALA A 248 -3.23 3.80 22.34
CA ALA A 248 -1.94 3.60 21.68
C ALA A 248 -1.75 4.55 20.48
N HIS A 249 -2.79 4.75 19.66
CA HIS A 249 -2.76 5.73 18.56
C HIS A 249 -2.54 7.16 19.04
N LEU A 250 -3.23 7.56 20.12
CA LEU A 250 -3.09 8.90 20.69
C LEU A 250 -1.66 9.15 21.19
N VAL A 251 -1.06 8.16 21.86
CA VAL A 251 0.35 8.20 22.29
C VAL A 251 1.29 8.34 21.10
N ILE A 252 1.16 7.48 20.08
CA ILE A 252 2.00 7.53 18.87
C ILE A 252 1.88 8.90 18.23
N ARG A 253 0.66 9.37 17.95
CA ARG A 253 0.41 10.67 17.33
C ARG A 253 1.04 11.83 18.11
N ARG A 254 0.94 11.83 19.44
CA ARG A 254 1.57 12.86 20.28
C ARG A 254 3.08 12.85 20.09
N ILE A 255 3.72 11.68 20.22
CA ILE A 255 5.16 11.54 20.08
C ILE A 255 5.60 12.00 18.67
N SER A 256 4.91 11.51 17.63
CA SER A 256 5.13 11.91 16.24
C SER A 256 4.99 13.42 16.00
N SER A 257 4.07 14.08 16.70
CA SER A 257 3.85 15.54 16.57
C SER A 257 4.88 16.39 17.30
N GLN A 258 5.59 15.81 18.28
CA GLN A 258 6.61 16.49 19.08
C GLN A 258 8.00 16.36 18.45
N ASP A 259 8.23 15.31 17.66
CA ASP A 259 9.45 15.13 16.88
C ASP A 259 9.42 15.95 15.58
N ASN A 260 10.07 17.13 15.61
CA ASN A 260 10.32 17.98 14.45
C ASN A 260 11.27 17.37 13.38
N TYR A 261 11.55 16.06 13.41
CA TYR A 261 12.72 15.49 12.75
C TYR A 261 12.61 15.27 11.24
N SER A 262 11.45 15.39 10.60
CA SER A 262 11.41 15.11 9.14
C SER A 262 10.39 15.87 8.29
N GLY A 263 9.35 16.49 8.84
CA GLY A 263 8.33 17.16 8.01
C GLY A 263 7.47 16.19 7.16
N TYR A 264 7.49 14.89 7.47
CA TYR A 264 6.63 13.86 6.87
C TYR A 264 5.67 13.32 7.93
N PRO A 265 4.45 12.85 7.56
CA PRO A 265 3.62 12.08 8.46
C PRO A 265 4.41 10.85 8.88
N ASP A 266 4.49 10.66 10.19
CA ASP A 266 5.21 9.54 10.79
C ASP A 266 4.67 8.23 10.20
N TRP A 267 5.57 7.46 9.59
CA TRP A 267 5.26 6.16 9.02
C TRP A 267 4.56 5.27 10.05
N LEU A 268 4.99 5.35 11.31
CA LEU A 268 4.40 4.62 12.41
C LEU A 268 2.95 5.04 12.67
N TYR A 269 2.67 6.34 12.63
CA TYR A 269 1.30 6.84 12.76
C TYR A 269 0.40 6.35 11.63
N LEU A 270 0.85 6.43 10.38
CA LEU A 270 0.07 5.93 9.24
C LEU A 270 -0.11 4.40 9.28
N LYS A 271 0.94 3.67 9.66
CA LYS A 271 0.90 2.22 9.75
C LYS A 271 -0.07 1.76 10.83
N SER A 272 -0.02 2.39 12.00
CA SER A 272 -0.97 2.11 13.08
C SER A 272 -2.42 2.29 12.66
N LEU A 273 -2.75 3.37 11.92
CA LEU A 273 -4.09 3.57 11.37
C LEU A 273 -4.52 2.46 10.41
N LEU A 274 -3.59 1.98 9.58
CA LEU A 274 -3.85 0.89 8.64
C LEU A 274 -4.14 -0.42 9.40
N ASP A 275 -3.33 -0.74 10.41
CA ASP A 275 -3.53 -1.95 11.22
C ASP A 275 -4.82 -1.89 12.04
N PHE A 276 -5.18 -0.71 12.55
CA PHE A 276 -6.48 -0.46 13.14
C PHE A 276 -7.60 -0.82 12.16
N SER A 277 -7.56 -0.27 10.94
CA SER A 277 -8.61 -0.54 9.96
C SER A 277 -8.68 -2.01 9.54
N ASP A 278 -7.54 -2.68 9.38
CA ASP A 278 -7.49 -4.09 8.99
C ASP A 278 -8.08 -4.98 10.09
N PHE A 279 -7.80 -4.71 11.36
CA PHE A 279 -8.34 -5.48 12.48
C PHE A 279 -9.86 -5.39 12.59
N PHE A 280 -10.43 -4.19 12.46
CA PHE A 280 -11.89 -4.01 12.55
C PHE A 280 -12.63 -4.39 11.26
N SER A 281 -11.92 -4.67 10.15
CA SER A 281 -12.55 -5.10 8.89
C SER A 281 -13.25 -6.46 8.96
N PHE A 282 -12.87 -7.32 9.90
CA PHE A 282 -13.42 -8.67 10.06
C PHE A 282 -14.77 -8.72 10.78
N GLU A 283 -15.27 -7.59 11.26
CA GLU A 283 -16.51 -7.54 12.02
C GLU A 283 -17.65 -6.92 11.22
N PHE A 284 -18.70 -7.73 11.06
CA PHE A 284 -19.91 -7.40 10.34
C PHE A 284 -20.55 -6.10 10.89
N ASP A 285 -20.89 -5.19 9.96
CA ASP A 285 -21.52 -3.87 10.13
C ASP A 285 -20.63 -2.62 10.39
N THR A 286 -19.30 -2.72 10.33
CA THR A 286 -18.41 -1.54 10.52
C THR A 286 -17.90 -0.90 9.21
N SER A 287 -18.72 -0.87 8.15
CA SER A 287 -18.31 -0.34 6.83
C SER A 287 -17.75 1.08 6.89
N MET A 288 -18.33 1.96 7.71
CA MET A 288 -17.92 3.36 7.78
C MET A 288 -16.72 3.64 8.67
N LEU A 289 -16.51 2.86 9.74
CA LEU A 289 -15.31 3.03 10.58
C LEU A 289 -14.06 2.71 9.76
N VAL A 290 -14.09 1.60 9.02
CA VAL A 290 -12.99 1.17 8.16
C VAL A 290 -12.75 2.16 7.03
N VAL A 291 -13.81 2.63 6.36
CA VAL A 291 -13.70 3.67 5.33
C VAL A 291 -13.09 4.95 5.90
N ASN A 292 -13.59 5.44 7.03
CA ASN A 292 -13.11 6.70 7.62
C ASN A 292 -11.66 6.60 8.12
N ALA A 293 -11.23 5.44 8.63
CA ALA A 293 -9.84 5.21 9.00
C ALA A 293 -8.91 5.28 7.78
N HIS A 294 -9.27 4.67 6.66
CA HIS A 294 -8.48 4.78 5.44
C HIS A 294 -8.51 6.19 4.83
N LEU A 295 -9.66 6.89 4.85
CA LEU A 295 -9.73 8.28 4.42
C LEU A 295 -8.88 9.20 5.30
N LEU A 296 -8.76 8.90 6.61
CA LEU A 296 -7.90 9.62 7.53
C LEU A 296 -6.41 9.41 7.22
N ILE A 297 -6.01 8.22 6.74
CA ILE A 297 -4.66 7.99 6.18
C ILE A 297 -4.45 8.96 5.01
N PHE A 298 -5.37 9.01 4.05
CA PHE A 298 -5.29 9.92 2.90
C PHE A 298 -5.37 11.41 3.26
N GLU A 299 -5.97 11.79 4.39
CA GLU A 299 -5.99 13.18 4.86
C GLU A 299 -4.56 13.71 5.12
N GLN A 300 -3.64 12.83 5.54
CA GLN A 300 -2.24 13.18 5.78
C GLN A 300 -1.48 13.53 4.49
N LEU A 301 -2.03 13.15 3.32
CA LEU A 301 -1.44 13.43 2.02
C LEU A 301 -1.51 14.93 1.66
N ASN A 302 -2.46 15.68 2.22
CA ASN A 302 -2.57 17.12 1.98
C ASN A 302 -1.37 17.91 2.53
N ALA A 303 -0.65 17.36 3.52
CA ALA A 303 0.51 18.00 4.14
C ALA A 303 1.85 17.64 3.46
N LEU A 304 1.83 16.75 2.46
CA LEU A 304 3.04 16.15 1.88
C LEU A 304 3.53 16.86 0.60
N ASP A 305 4.84 17.08 0.51
CA ASP A 305 5.48 17.27 -0.80
C ASP A 305 5.57 15.91 -1.52
N THR A 306 4.74 15.76 -2.54
CA THR A 306 4.61 14.56 -3.38
C THR A 306 5.92 14.05 -3.99
N LYS A 307 6.97 14.88 -4.07
CA LYS A 307 8.28 14.50 -4.64
C LYS A 307 9.22 13.80 -3.66
N LEU A 308 8.91 13.79 -2.37
CA LEU A 308 9.83 13.32 -1.32
C LEU A 308 9.22 12.27 -0.39
N ILE A 309 8.06 11.68 -0.75
CA ILE A 309 7.39 10.67 0.07
C ILE A 309 8.28 9.40 0.16
N PRO A 310 8.64 8.93 1.36
CA PRO A 310 9.39 7.69 1.51
C PRO A 310 8.64 6.48 0.92
N LEU A 311 9.37 5.53 0.33
CA LEU A 311 8.78 4.36 -0.34
C LEU A 311 7.89 3.51 0.60
N GLN A 312 8.27 3.38 1.87
CA GLN A 312 7.50 2.64 2.87
C GLN A 312 6.15 3.32 3.18
N THR A 313 6.13 4.66 3.17
CA THR A 313 4.93 5.48 3.34
C THR A 313 4.00 5.36 2.13
N LEU A 314 4.57 5.34 0.91
CA LEU A 314 3.80 5.06 -0.31
C LEU A 314 3.10 3.71 -0.26
N GLY A 315 3.75 2.69 0.30
CA GLY A 315 3.14 1.37 0.52
C GLY A 315 1.89 1.41 1.41
N ILE A 316 1.86 2.27 2.42
CA ILE A 316 0.69 2.43 3.30
C ILE A 316 -0.48 3.06 2.52
N PHE A 317 -0.23 4.12 1.76
CA PHE A 317 -1.26 4.73 0.90
C PHE A 317 -1.78 3.76 -0.15
N ALA A 318 -0.90 2.94 -0.73
CA ALA A 318 -1.29 1.91 -1.68
C ALA A 318 -2.21 0.87 -1.02
N ALA A 319 -1.83 0.34 0.15
CA ALA A 319 -2.65 -0.62 0.89
C ALA A 319 -4.02 -0.02 1.26
N ALA A 320 -4.03 1.23 1.73
CA ALA A 320 -5.26 1.95 2.04
C ALA A 320 -6.14 2.16 0.80
N LEU A 321 -5.54 2.44 -0.36
CA LEU A 321 -6.26 2.56 -1.64
C LEU A 321 -6.93 1.24 -2.02
N PHE A 322 -6.20 0.13 -1.88
CA PHE A 322 -6.72 -1.21 -2.17
C PHE A 322 -7.90 -1.55 -1.26
N ASN A 323 -7.78 -1.36 0.05
CA ASN A 323 -8.85 -1.62 1.00
C ASN A 323 -10.07 -0.72 0.75
N LEU A 324 -9.87 0.58 0.47
CA LEU A 324 -10.97 1.46 0.08
C LEU A 324 -11.67 1.01 -1.19
N SER A 325 -10.93 0.46 -2.17
CA SER A 325 -11.53 -0.07 -3.39
C SER A 325 -12.42 -1.29 -3.09
N TYR A 326 -12.02 -2.15 -2.15
CA TYR A 326 -12.86 -3.26 -1.71
C TYR A 326 -14.15 -2.75 -1.03
N CYS A 327 -14.04 -1.77 -0.13
CA CYS A 327 -15.21 -1.13 0.50
C CYS A 327 -16.12 -0.48 -0.55
N ALA A 328 -15.55 0.26 -1.51
CA ALA A 328 -16.31 0.90 -2.59
C ALA A 328 -17.12 -0.12 -3.39
N ARG A 329 -16.51 -1.25 -3.75
CA ARG A 329 -17.18 -2.32 -4.49
C ARG A 329 -18.40 -2.83 -3.73
N LEU A 330 -18.25 -3.14 -2.45
CA LEU A 330 -19.37 -3.58 -1.61
C LEU A 330 -20.48 -2.52 -1.54
N MET A 331 -20.11 -1.26 -1.35
CA MET A 331 -21.08 -0.16 -1.23
C MET A 331 -21.84 0.12 -2.53
N VAL A 332 -21.22 -0.03 -3.70
CA VAL A 332 -21.91 0.19 -4.98
C VAL A 332 -22.83 -0.97 -5.35
N THR A 333 -22.51 -2.20 -4.92
CA THR A 333 -23.39 -3.37 -5.11
C THR A 333 -24.67 -3.32 -4.27
N GLU A 334 -24.74 -2.45 -3.26
CA GLU A 334 -25.95 -2.23 -2.49
C GLU A 334 -27.06 -1.57 -3.34
N PRO A 335 -28.35 -1.83 -3.03
CA PRO A 335 -29.46 -1.22 -3.75
C PRO A 335 -29.39 0.32 -3.75
N PRO A 336 -29.79 0.98 -4.86
CA PRO A 336 -29.94 2.44 -4.89
C PRO A 336 -30.82 2.94 -3.74
N GLY A 337 -30.35 3.98 -3.03
CA GLY A 337 -31.05 4.55 -1.88
C GLY A 337 -30.81 3.82 -0.54
N SER A 338 -30.05 2.73 -0.51
CA SER A 338 -29.60 2.13 0.75
C SER A 338 -28.69 3.11 1.53
N PRO A 339 -28.72 3.09 2.87
CA PRO A 339 -27.84 3.93 3.68
C PRO A 339 -26.35 3.72 3.35
N LYS A 340 -25.93 2.45 3.20
CA LYS A 340 -24.54 2.09 2.86
C LYS A 340 -24.08 2.68 1.52
N ARG A 341 -24.96 2.72 0.51
CA ARG A 341 -24.64 3.36 -0.79
C ARG A 341 -24.67 4.89 -0.71
N GLY A 342 -25.51 5.46 0.16
CA GLY A 342 -25.60 6.91 0.39
C GLY A 342 -24.35 7.54 1.01
N GLU A 343 -23.45 6.73 1.58
CA GLU A 343 -22.16 7.17 2.12
C GLU A 343 -21.11 7.46 1.03
N LEU A 344 -21.33 6.97 -0.20
CA LEU A 344 -20.50 7.33 -1.34
C LEU A 344 -20.70 8.82 -1.64
N SER A 345 -19.62 9.59 -1.55
CA SER A 345 -19.65 11.05 -1.57
C SER A 345 -18.43 11.64 -2.29
N TYR A 346 -18.48 12.93 -2.60
CA TYR A 346 -17.30 13.65 -3.11
C TYR A 346 -16.09 13.48 -2.19
N THR A 347 -16.29 13.56 -0.87
CA THR A 347 -15.24 13.40 0.14
C THR A 347 -14.62 12.00 0.13
N PHE A 348 -15.40 10.96 -0.17
CA PHE A 348 -14.92 9.59 -0.32
C PHE A 348 -13.92 9.47 -1.47
N LEU A 349 -14.19 10.13 -2.61
CA LEU A 349 -13.32 10.06 -3.79
C LEU A 349 -12.14 11.02 -3.73
N LEU A 350 -12.27 12.18 -3.10
CA LEU A 350 -11.34 13.30 -3.26
C LEU A 350 -9.88 12.95 -2.96
N THR A 351 -9.58 12.51 -1.74
CA THR A 351 -8.19 12.30 -1.32
C THR A 351 -7.55 11.04 -1.93
N PRO A 352 -8.25 9.91 -2.12
CA PRO A 352 -7.70 8.80 -2.92
C PRO A 352 -7.46 9.17 -4.39
N SER A 353 -8.34 9.97 -5.02
CA SER A 353 -8.16 10.40 -6.41
C SER A 353 -6.94 11.30 -6.59
N LYS A 354 -6.69 12.19 -5.62
CA LYS A 354 -5.43 12.95 -5.56
C LYS A 354 -4.23 12.03 -5.57
N PHE A 355 -4.22 11.00 -4.72
CA PHE A 355 -3.13 10.03 -4.68
C PHE A 355 -2.94 9.29 -6.01
N ILE A 356 -4.03 8.78 -6.59
CA ILE A 356 -4.03 8.12 -7.91
C ILE A 356 -3.34 9.00 -8.96
N SER A 357 -3.62 10.31 -9.00
CA SER A 357 -3.02 11.24 -9.97
C SER A 357 -1.52 11.47 -9.80
N ILE A 358 -0.96 11.10 -8.64
CA ILE A 358 0.46 11.24 -8.32
C ILE A 358 1.22 9.96 -8.68
N ILE A 359 0.60 8.78 -8.60
CA ILE A 359 1.25 7.48 -8.81
C ILE A 359 2.06 7.43 -10.12
N PRO A 360 1.53 7.79 -11.31
CA PRO A 360 2.31 7.71 -12.56
C PRO A 360 3.51 8.65 -12.62
N LYS A 361 3.56 9.67 -11.74
CA LYS A 361 4.66 10.65 -11.66
C LYS A 361 5.82 10.14 -10.78
N ILE A 362 5.54 9.21 -9.87
CA ILE A 362 6.53 8.60 -8.96
C ILE A 362 7.18 7.38 -9.62
N TYR A 363 6.39 6.58 -10.34
CA TYR A 363 6.84 5.32 -10.91
C TYR A 363 7.41 5.50 -12.33
N PRO A 364 8.34 4.63 -12.76
CA PRO A 364 8.87 4.68 -14.12
C PRO A 364 7.75 4.45 -15.14
N LYS A 365 7.84 5.09 -16.31
CA LYS A 365 6.84 4.96 -17.40
C LYS A 365 6.58 3.50 -17.82
N ASN A 366 7.54 2.60 -17.61
CA ASN A 366 7.41 1.20 -17.98
C ASN A 366 6.82 0.32 -16.87
N ALA A 367 6.38 0.87 -15.73
CA ALA A 367 5.69 0.10 -14.68
C ALA A 367 4.35 -0.46 -15.17
N ASP A 368 3.99 -1.67 -14.72
CA ASP A 368 2.66 -2.22 -14.97
C ASP A 368 1.65 -1.56 -14.01
N PHE A 369 0.63 -0.94 -14.57
CA PHE A 369 -0.41 -0.23 -13.85
C PHE A 369 -1.75 -0.98 -13.83
N THR A 370 -1.78 -2.26 -14.25
CA THR A 370 -3.03 -3.02 -14.41
C THR A 370 -3.86 -3.07 -13.13
N GLU A 371 -3.26 -3.38 -11.98
CA GLU A 371 -3.98 -3.44 -10.70
C GLU A 371 -4.52 -2.07 -10.26
N ILE A 372 -3.73 -1.01 -10.43
CA ILE A 372 -4.19 0.36 -10.13
C ILE A 372 -5.29 0.75 -11.13
N GLY A 373 -5.19 0.33 -12.39
CA GLY A 373 -6.19 0.54 -13.42
C GLY A 373 -7.55 -0.05 -13.05
N LYS A 374 -7.58 -1.23 -12.40
CA LYS A 374 -8.83 -1.84 -11.89
C LYS A 374 -9.47 -0.97 -10.81
N ILE A 375 -8.66 -0.43 -9.90
CA ILE A 375 -9.12 0.50 -8.86
C ILE A 375 -9.63 1.80 -9.50
N VAL A 376 -8.91 2.36 -10.48
CA VAL A 376 -9.30 3.58 -11.19
C VAL A 376 -10.64 3.39 -11.90
N TYR A 377 -10.85 2.27 -12.59
CA TYR A 377 -12.14 1.94 -13.20
C TYR A 377 -13.26 1.92 -12.16
N LEU A 378 -13.08 1.20 -11.04
CA LEU A 378 -14.07 1.16 -9.97
C LEU A 378 -14.40 2.56 -9.41
N PHE A 379 -13.38 3.39 -9.21
CA PHE A 379 -13.56 4.74 -8.69
C PHE A 379 -14.25 5.66 -9.72
N LEU A 380 -13.99 5.50 -11.02
CA LEU A 380 -14.72 6.17 -12.08
C LEU A 380 -16.18 5.73 -12.15
N PHE A 381 -16.46 4.45 -11.90
CA PHE A 381 -17.83 3.94 -11.78
C PHE A 381 -18.55 4.52 -10.55
N VAL A 382 -17.86 4.63 -9.40
CA VAL A 382 -18.38 5.33 -8.22
C VAL A 382 -18.67 6.80 -8.53
N LEU A 383 -17.73 7.48 -9.22
CA LEU A 383 -17.90 8.86 -9.66
C LEU A 383 -19.15 9.02 -10.53
N ASP A 384 -19.32 8.16 -11.52
CA ASP A 384 -20.50 8.16 -12.41
C ASP A 384 -21.81 7.97 -11.60
N CYS A 385 -21.82 7.05 -10.65
CA CYS A 385 -22.97 6.80 -9.76
C CYS A 385 -23.38 8.03 -8.93
N ILE A 386 -22.41 8.80 -8.42
CA ILE A 386 -22.69 9.94 -7.52
C ILE A 386 -22.75 11.29 -8.25
N SER A 387 -22.33 11.34 -9.52
CA SER A 387 -22.27 12.57 -10.32
C SER A 387 -23.59 13.36 -10.35
N PRO A 388 -24.78 12.74 -10.46
CA PRO A 388 -26.06 13.48 -10.46
C PRO A 388 -26.35 14.27 -9.17
N GLN A 389 -25.68 13.93 -8.07
CA GLN A 389 -25.91 14.52 -6.74
C GLN A 389 -24.84 15.54 -6.35
N MET A 390 -23.85 15.77 -7.22
CA MET A 390 -22.66 16.56 -6.93
C MET A 390 -22.66 17.90 -7.68
N ALA A 391 -21.98 18.91 -7.11
CA ALA A 391 -21.77 20.17 -7.81
C ALA A 391 -20.82 19.99 -9.00
N ASN A 392 -21.12 20.65 -10.12
CA ASN A 392 -20.31 20.54 -11.35
C ASN A 392 -18.81 20.82 -11.14
N GLN A 393 -18.46 21.76 -10.26
CA GLN A 393 -17.05 22.08 -9.99
C GLN A 393 -16.30 20.93 -9.30
N ASP A 394 -16.97 20.24 -8.38
CA ASP A 394 -16.41 19.09 -7.66
C ASP A 394 -16.21 17.89 -8.59
N GLN A 395 -17.17 17.67 -9.49
CA GLN A 395 -17.04 16.69 -10.56
C GLN A 395 -15.82 16.97 -11.45
N LEU A 396 -15.68 18.20 -11.93
CA LEU A 396 -14.55 18.61 -12.78
C LEU A 396 -13.20 18.45 -12.07
N ASN A 397 -13.16 18.71 -10.76
CA ASN A 397 -11.94 18.51 -9.96
C ASN A 397 -11.55 17.02 -9.90
N LEU A 398 -12.51 16.12 -9.69
CA LEU A 398 -12.27 14.67 -9.71
C LEU A 398 -11.86 14.17 -11.10
N GLU A 399 -12.62 14.56 -12.14
CA GLU A 399 -12.34 14.23 -13.54
C GLU A 399 -10.89 14.59 -13.92
N LYS A 400 -10.39 15.75 -13.46
CA LYS A 400 -9.00 16.17 -13.71
C LYS A 400 -7.95 15.18 -13.16
N TYR A 401 -8.17 14.59 -11.99
CA TYR A 401 -7.23 13.61 -11.42
C TYR A 401 -7.13 12.34 -12.28
N TYR A 402 -8.27 11.88 -12.80
CA TYR A 402 -8.32 10.71 -13.67
C TYR A 402 -7.82 11.01 -15.08
N TYR A 403 -8.10 12.21 -15.62
CA TYR A 403 -7.53 12.67 -16.89
C TYR A 403 -5.99 12.61 -16.86
N ASP A 404 -5.38 13.15 -15.81
CA ASP A 404 -3.93 13.10 -15.64
C ASP A 404 -3.46 11.64 -15.61
N TYR A 405 -4.07 10.79 -14.77
CA TYR A 405 -3.70 9.37 -14.67
C TYR A 405 -3.78 8.62 -16.00
N ILE A 406 -4.91 8.74 -16.71
CA ILE A 406 -5.16 8.04 -17.97
C ILE A 406 -4.12 8.45 -19.01
N ARG A 407 -3.84 9.74 -19.15
CA ARG A 407 -2.87 10.25 -20.12
C ARG A 407 -1.42 9.85 -19.81
N TYR A 408 -1.05 9.67 -18.54
CA TYR A 408 0.29 9.20 -18.17
C TYR A 408 0.47 7.70 -18.35
N THR A 409 -0.60 6.91 -18.21
CA THR A 409 -0.56 5.44 -18.23
C THR A 409 -0.85 4.82 -19.61
N THR A 410 -1.19 5.62 -20.62
CA THR A 410 -1.20 5.19 -22.03
C THR A 410 0.23 4.92 -22.52
N THR A 411 0.73 3.72 -22.25
CA THR A 411 2.02 3.21 -22.73
C THR A 411 1.80 2.19 -23.84
N GLU A 412 2.80 1.99 -24.71
CA GLU A 412 2.71 0.98 -25.76
C GLU A 412 2.54 -0.43 -25.18
N ARG A 413 1.53 -1.18 -25.69
CA ARG A 413 1.28 -2.61 -25.42
C ARG A 413 1.05 -2.95 -23.94
N LYS A 414 0.11 -2.27 -23.28
CA LYS A 414 -0.34 -2.59 -21.92
C LYS A 414 -1.84 -2.44 -21.75
N THR A 415 -2.39 -3.24 -20.84
CA THR A 415 -3.81 -3.19 -20.47
C THR A 415 -4.16 -1.83 -19.86
N THR A 416 -4.98 -1.05 -20.58
CA THR A 416 -5.44 0.27 -20.12
C THR A 416 -6.73 0.18 -19.30
N VAL A 417 -7.10 1.26 -18.61
CA VAL A 417 -8.39 1.38 -17.89
C VAL A 417 -9.57 1.10 -18.82
N LEU A 418 -9.48 1.45 -20.11
CA LEU A 418 -10.52 1.17 -21.09
C LEU A 418 -10.67 -0.33 -21.39
N HIS A 419 -9.56 -1.08 -21.47
CA HIS A 419 -9.60 -2.54 -21.61
C HIS A 419 -10.27 -3.19 -20.39
N LEU A 420 -9.90 -2.73 -19.18
CA LEU A 420 -10.45 -3.24 -17.93
C LEU A 420 -11.95 -2.95 -17.80
N ALA A 421 -12.39 -1.74 -18.17
CA ALA A 421 -13.80 -1.37 -18.16
C ALA A 421 -14.60 -2.27 -19.11
N VAL A 422 -14.13 -2.47 -20.34
CA VAL A 422 -14.75 -3.38 -21.29
C VAL A 422 -14.80 -4.80 -20.73
N TRP A 423 -13.69 -5.32 -20.20
CA TRP A 423 -13.64 -6.67 -19.65
C TRP A 423 -14.66 -6.90 -18.53
N ASP A 424 -14.77 -5.96 -17.60
CA ASP A 424 -15.71 -6.03 -16.47
C ASP A 424 -17.18 -6.09 -16.93
N ASN A 425 -17.52 -5.28 -17.95
CA ASN A 425 -18.84 -5.29 -18.60
C ASN A 425 -19.16 -6.65 -19.25
N LEU A 426 -18.14 -7.38 -19.72
CA LEU A 426 -18.30 -8.69 -20.34
C LEU A 426 -18.49 -9.82 -19.31
N SER A 427 -18.07 -9.63 -18.06
CA SER A 427 -18.15 -10.68 -17.01
C SER A 427 -19.43 -10.67 -16.21
N GLU A 428 -20.06 -9.51 -16.01
CA GLU A 428 -21.22 -9.37 -15.12
C GLU A 428 -22.54 -9.07 -15.85
N GLU A 429 -22.54 -9.03 -17.18
CA GLU A 429 -23.69 -8.59 -18.03
C GLU A 429 -24.25 -7.22 -17.62
N ASN A 430 -23.48 -6.43 -16.87
CA ASN A 430 -23.84 -5.10 -16.40
C ASN A 430 -23.11 -4.06 -17.23
N PHE A 431 -23.79 -3.52 -18.24
CA PHE A 431 -23.20 -2.62 -19.22
C PHE A 431 -23.14 -1.17 -18.69
N ASN A 432 -22.02 -0.80 -18.09
CA ASN A 432 -21.71 0.54 -17.59
C ASN A 432 -21.28 1.50 -18.72
N LEU A 433 -22.17 1.72 -19.70
CA LEU A 433 -21.93 2.57 -20.87
C LEU A 433 -21.47 3.99 -20.48
N THR A 434 -22.15 4.61 -19.52
CA THR A 434 -21.86 5.98 -19.05
C THR A 434 -20.45 6.11 -18.49
N THR A 435 -19.98 5.10 -17.76
CA THR A 435 -18.60 5.06 -17.25
C THR A 435 -17.58 4.88 -18.38
N ILE A 436 -17.88 4.08 -19.40
CA ILE A 436 -17.02 3.93 -20.59
C ILE A 436 -16.93 5.26 -21.35
N GLU A 437 -18.07 5.93 -21.57
CA GLU A 437 -18.11 7.26 -22.19
C GLU A 437 -17.32 8.30 -21.38
N LEU A 438 -17.40 8.25 -20.04
CA LEU A 438 -16.59 9.07 -19.16
C LEU A 438 -15.09 8.81 -19.35
N ILE A 439 -14.66 7.54 -19.37
CA ILE A 439 -13.24 7.18 -19.60
C ILE A 439 -12.74 7.73 -20.95
N LEU A 440 -13.54 7.63 -22.01
CA LEU A 440 -13.22 8.18 -23.33
C LEU A 440 -13.16 9.71 -23.30
N LYS A 441 -14.12 10.38 -22.65
CA LYS A 441 -14.13 11.83 -22.44
C LYS A 441 -12.88 12.32 -21.69
N LEU A 442 -12.37 11.51 -20.77
CA LEU A 442 -11.14 11.78 -20.02
C LEU A 442 -9.86 11.51 -20.82
N GLY A 443 -9.96 11.22 -22.12
CA GLY A 443 -8.82 11.16 -23.03
C GLY A 443 -8.15 9.78 -23.11
N ALA A 444 -8.84 8.71 -22.70
CA ALA A 444 -8.37 7.35 -22.98
C ALA A 444 -8.25 7.14 -24.49
N ASP A 445 -7.10 6.61 -24.94
CA ASP A 445 -6.88 6.29 -26.35
C ASP A 445 -7.70 5.04 -26.73
N PRO A 446 -8.72 5.16 -27.60
CA PRO A 446 -9.56 4.04 -28.01
C PRO A 446 -8.84 3.05 -28.94
N ASN A 447 -7.62 3.38 -29.38
CA ASN A 447 -6.74 2.55 -30.19
C ASN A 447 -5.53 2.00 -29.42
N ALA A 448 -5.44 2.28 -28.12
CA ALA A 448 -4.44 1.63 -27.28
C ALA A 448 -4.60 0.11 -27.37
N VAL A 449 -3.47 -0.59 -27.35
CA VAL A 449 -3.42 -2.05 -27.41
C VAL A 449 -2.87 -2.63 -26.11
N ASP A 450 -3.44 -3.75 -25.69
CA ASP A 450 -2.94 -4.57 -24.58
C ASP A 450 -1.68 -5.36 -24.95
N GLU A 451 -1.30 -6.29 -24.07
CA GLU A 451 -0.11 -7.14 -24.24
C GLU A 451 -0.22 -8.11 -25.44
N ASP A 452 -1.43 -8.45 -25.86
CA ASP A 452 -1.72 -9.30 -27.03
C ASP A 452 -1.85 -8.47 -28.33
N GLY A 453 -1.60 -7.16 -28.27
CA GLY A 453 -1.83 -6.24 -29.39
C GLY A 453 -3.33 -5.99 -29.66
N ARG A 454 -4.23 -6.40 -28.76
CA ARG A 454 -5.68 -6.23 -28.92
C ARG A 454 -6.08 -4.85 -28.41
N THR A 455 -6.97 -4.17 -29.14
CA THR A 455 -7.66 -2.98 -28.64
C THR A 455 -8.86 -3.38 -27.77
N ALA A 456 -9.40 -2.45 -26.98
CA ALA A 456 -10.64 -2.69 -26.22
C ALA A 456 -11.81 -3.17 -27.12
N LEU A 457 -11.86 -2.73 -28.38
CA LEU A 457 -12.87 -3.18 -29.35
C LEU A 457 -12.65 -4.62 -29.84
N HIS A 458 -11.41 -5.13 -29.84
CA HIS A 458 -11.17 -6.55 -30.08
C HIS A 458 -11.80 -7.41 -28.99
N LEU A 459 -11.67 -7.00 -27.72
CA LEU A 459 -12.24 -7.72 -26.58
C LEU A 459 -13.76 -7.81 -26.68
N LEU A 460 -14.42 -6.72 -27.09
CA LEU A 460 -15.84 -6.76 -27.40
C LEU A 460 -16.10 -7.75 -28.53
N ALA A 461 -15.51 -7.55 -29.73
CA ALA A 461 -15.84 -8.32 -30.93
C ALA A 461 -15.70 -9.84 -30.76
N ASP A 462 -14.84 -10.30 -29.83
CA ASP A 462 -14.62 -11.71 -29.52
C ASP A 462 -15.81 -12.37 -28.76
N LYS A 463 -16.70 -11.58 -28.15
CA LYS A 463 -17.86 -12.07 -27.39
C LYS A 463 -19.08 -12.30 -28.27
N GLU A 464 -19.11 -13.47 -28.88
CA GLU A 464 -20.18 -13.92 -29.77
C GLU A 464 -21.57 -13.88 -29.11
N GLU A 465 -21.67 -14.30 -27.84
CA GLU A 465 -22.95 -14.47 -27.15
C GLU A 465 -23.65 -13.14 -26.81
N LEU A 466 -23.01 -11.98 -27.04
CA LEU A 466 -23.55 -10.67 -26.65
C LEU A 466 -23.98 -9.81 -27.86
N LEU A 467 -23.74 -10.27 -29.09
CA LEU A 467 -23.97 -9.51 -30.33
C LEU A 467 -25.46 -9.17 -30.63
N PHE A 468 -26.38 -9.66 -29.80
CA PHE A 468 -27.82 -9.35 -29.89
C PHE A 468 -28.32 -8.44 -28.77
N LEU A 469 -27.51 -8.18 -27.73
CA LEU A 469 -27.91 -7.33 -26.61
C LEU A 469 -27.85 -5.85 -27.00
N PRO A 470 -28.93 -5.07 -26.88
CA PRO A 470 -28.94 -3.64 -27.20
C PRO A 470 -27.90 -2.83 -26.41
N GLU A 471 -27.71 -3.15 -25.14
CA GLU A 471 -26.76 -2.47 -24.27
C GLU A 471 -25.31 -2.67 -24.74
N TYR A 472 -24.99 -3.90 -25.16
CA TYR A 472 -23.70 -4.24 -25.77
C TYR A 472 -23.45 -3.47 -27.08
N VAL A 473 -24.49 -3.30 -27.90
CA VAL A 473 -24.41 -2.50 -29.14
C VAL A 473 -24.02 -1.05 -28.83
N HIS A 474 -24.59 -0.45 -27.80
CA HIS A 474 -24.26 0.93 -27.43
C HIS A 474 -22.80 1.07 -26.98
N VAL A 475 -22.28 0.12 -26.20
CA VAL A 475 -20.86 0.12 -25.81
C VAL A 475 -19.95 -0.02 -27.04
N PHE A 476 -20.29 -0.92 -27.96
CA PHE A 476 -19.56 -1.07 -29.21
C PHE A 476 -19.59 0.21 -30.05
N GLN A 477 -20.75 0.86 -30.13
CA GLN A 477 -20.94 2.10 -30.87
C GLN A 477 -20.16 3.26 -30.25
N ALA A 478 -20.11 3.36 -28.92
CA ALA A 478 -19.32 4.36 -28.22
C ALA A 478 -17.83 4.28 -28.59
N LEU A 479 -17.24 3.07 -28.63
CA LEU A 479 -15.85 2.88 -29.03
C LEU A 479 -15.61 3.18 -30.52
N VAL A 480 -16.51 2.76 -31.42
CA VAL A 480 -16.41 3.08 -32.85
C VAL A 480 -16.50 4.60 -33.06
N ASN A 481 -17.44 5.27 -32.39
CA ASN A 481 -17.61 6.72 -32.46
C ASN A 481 -16.42 7.48 -31.86
N ALA A 482 -15.74 6.92 -30.85
CA ALA A 482 -14.51 7.46 -30.31
C ALA A 482 -13.32 7.36 -31.28
N GLY A 483 -13.46 6.62 -32.38
CA GLY A 483 -12.45 6.52 -33.43
C GLY A 483 -11.57 5.26 -33.34
N THR A 484 -12.05 4.18 -32.73
CA THR A 484 -11.33 2.89 -32.80
C THR A 484 -11.26 2.38 -34.24
N HIS A 485 -10.07 1.99 -34.67
CA HIS A 485 -9.83 1.38 -35.96
C HIS A 485 -10.30 -0.09 -35.99
N LEU A 486 -11.15 -0.40 -36.96
CA LEU A 486 -11.71 -1.73 -37.17
C LEU A 486 -10.74 -2.72 -37.85
N ASP A 487 -9.63 -2.22 -38.39
CA ASP A 487 -8.61 -2.94 -39.13
C ASP A 487 -7.23 -2.98 -38.47
N THR A 488 -7.12 -2.47 -37.23
CA THR A 488 -5.98 -2.74 -36.36
C THR A 488 -5.87 -4.23 -36.16
N ALA A 489 -4.67 -4.79 -36.33
CA ALA A 489 -4.42 -6.21 -36.16
C ALA A 489 -3.77 -6.48 -34.80
N ALA A 490 -4.33 -7.44 -34.06
CA ALA A 490 -3.69 -8.02 -32.89
C ALA A 490 -2.44 -8.85 -33.28
N ASP A 491 -1.67 -9.31 -32.29
CA ASP A 491 -0.43 -10.06 -32.55
C ASP A 491 -0.68 -11.41 -33.24
N ASN A 492 -1.90 -11.97 -33.10
CA ASN A 492 -2.34 -13.16 -33.84
C ASN A 492 -2.73 -12.86 -35.30
N GLY A 493 -2.68 -11.59 -35.73
CA GLY A 493 -3.04 -11.12 -37.07
C GLY A 493 -4.54 -10.91 -37.29
N GLU A 494 -5.40 -11.23 -36.31
CA GLU A 494 -6.83 -10.94 -36.39
C GLU A 494 -7.08 -9.44 -36.19
N THR A 495 -7.92 -8.89 -37.05
CA THR A 495 -8.50 -7.54 -36.90
C THR A 495 -9.86 -7.62 -36.21
N VAL A 496 -10.33 -6.51 -35.61
CA VAL A 496 -11.69 -6.39 -35.07
C VAL A 496 -12.73 -6.89 -36.07
N LEU A 497 -12.66 -6.45 -37.33
CA LEU A 497 -13.61 -6.88 -38.36
C LEU A 497 -13.53 -8.36 -38.72
N SER A 498 -12.33 -8.97 -38.71
CA SER A 498 -12.22 -10.41 -38.96
C SER A 498 -12.81 -11.24 -37.82
N VAL A 499 -12.63 -10.81 -36.57
CA VAL A 499 -13.24 -11.47 -35.40
C VAL A 499 -14.76 -11.29 -35.44
N LEU A 500 -15.22 -10.06 -35.62
CA LEU A 500 -16.66 -9.75 -35.72
C LEU A 500 -17.31 -10.53 -36.86
N LYS A 501 -16.70 -10.58 -38.06
CA LYS A 501 -17.23 -11.34 -39.20
C LYS A 501 -17.32 -12.84 -38.89
N LYS A 502 -16.31 -13.41 -38.24
CA LYS A 502 -16.29 -14.82 -37.84
C LYS A 502 -17.43 -15.13 -36.87
N ASN A 503 -17.62 -14.28 -35.86
CA ASN A 503 -18.67 -14.46 -34.84
C ASN A 503 -20.06 -14.23 -35.43
N VAL A 504 -20.26 -13.15 -36.19
CA VAL A 504 -21.53 -12.89 -36.90
C VAL A 504 -21.94 -14.06 -37.82
N MET A 505 -20.99 -14.66 -38.53
CA MET A 505 -21.29 -15.79 -39.42
C MET A 505 -21.62 -17.09 -38.66
N ARG A 506 -21.07 -17.27 -37.45
CA ARG A 506 -21.42 -18.38 -36.56
C ARG A 506 -22.81 -18.17 -35.95
N SER A 507 -23.10 -16.99 -35.40
CA SER A 507 -24.36 -16.73 -34.71
C SER A 507 -25.56 -16.57 -35.65
N LYS A 508 -25.38 -16.18 -36.92
CA LYS A 508 -26.46 -16.13 -37.92
C LYS A 508 -27.19 -17.47 -38.12
N GLN A 509 -26.56 -18.58 -37.70
CA GLN A 509 -27.18 -19.89 -37.74
C GLN A 509 -28.15 -20.13 -36.57
N MET A 510 -28.15 -19.27 -35.54
CA MET A 510 -28.83 -19.50 -34.25
C MET A 510 -29.63 -18.30 -33.71
N VAL A 511 -29.24 -17.04 -33.95
CA VAL A 511 -29.87 -15.83 -33.35
C VAL A 511 -29.93 -14.66 -34.35
N ILE A 512 -30.93 -13.78 -34.20
CA ILE A 512 -31.01 -12.51 -34.96
C ILE A 512 -29.98 -11.53 -34.40
N ILE A 513 -28.99 -11.19 -35.22
CA ILE A 513 -27.93 -10.23 -34.86
C ILE A 513 -28.44 -8.81 -35.04
N HIS A 514 -28.00 -7.90 -34.17
CA HIS A 514 -28.38 -6.50 -34.27
C HIS A 514 -27.91 -5.88 -35.61
N PRO A 515 -28.78 -5.15 -36.35
CA PRO A 515 -28.47 -4.60 -37.68
C PRO A 515 -27.22 -3.71 -37.74
N TYR A 516 -26.88 -3.09 -36.61
CA TYR A 516 -25.65 -2.31 -36.45
C TYR A 516 -24.39 -3.10 -36.85
N PHE A 517 -24.24 -4.34 -36.39
CA PHE A 517 -23.06 -5.15 -36.71
C PHE A 517 -23.00 -5.50 -38.21
N GLU A 518 -24.14 -5.70 -38.85
CA GLU A 518 -24.20 -5.90 -40.31
C GLU A 518 -23.76 -4.65 -41.08
N SER A 519 -24.09 -3.46 -40.58
CA SER A 519 -23.63 -2.20 -41.16
C SER A 519 -22.11 -2.04 -41.06
N LEU A 520 -21.51 -2.49 -39.95
CA LEU A 520 -20.07 -2.43 -39.73
C LEU A 520 -19.30 -3.34 -40.70
N LEU A 521 -19.83 -4.54 -41.00
CA LEU A 521 -19.21 -5.46 -41.96
C LEU A 521 -19.12 -4.88 -43.38
N ASN A 522 -19.97 -3.92 -43.72
CA ASN A 522 -20.00 -3.25 -45.01
C ASN A 522 -19.35 -1.85 -44.98
N THR A 523 -18.70 -1.48 -43.87
CA THR A 523 -18.11 -0.14 -43.70
C THR A 523 -16.90 0.04 -44.61
N VAL A 524 -16.82 1.22 -45.25
CA VAL A 524 -15.66 1.66 -46.02
C VAL A 524 -14.67 2.36 -45.09
N PHE A 525 -13.42 1.89 -45.05
CA PHE A 525 -12.41 2.46 -44.19
C PHE A 525 -11.98 3.88 -44.63
N PRO A 526 -11.57 4.74 -43.69
CA PRO A 526 -10.91 6.00 -44.00
C PRO A 526 -9.72 5.79 -44.95
N LEU A 527 -9.45 6.78 -45.81
CA LEU A 527 -8.35 6.73 -46.79
C LEU A 527 -6.99 6.49 -46.12
N SER A 528 -6.78 7.02 -44.91
CA SER A 528 -5.56 6.80 -44.11
C SER A 528 -5.34 5.33 -43.76
N CYS A 529 -6.38 4.63 -43.31
CA CYS A 529 -6.36 3.19 -43.02
C CYS A 529 -6.11 2.36 -44.29
N LEU A 530 -6.78 2.72 -45.39
CA LEU A 530 -6.56 2.08 -46.70
C LEU A 530 -5.10 2.25 -47.17
N ALA A 531 -4.53 3.44 -47.02
CA ALA A 531 -3.15 3.72 -47.38
C ALA A 531 -2.17 2.91 -46.50
N ALA A 532 -2.38 2.86 -45.19
CA ALA A 532 -1.58 2.05 -44.27
C ALA A 532 -1.62 0.56 -44.62
N ARG A 533 -2.80 0.03 -44.95
CA ARG A 533 -2.96 -1.36 -45.42
C ARG A 533 -2.21 -1.63 -46.72
N VAL A 534 -2.24 -0.71 -47.68
CA VAL A 534 -1.47 -0.86 -48.93
C VAL A 534 0.03 -0.90 -48.63
N ILE A 535 0.52 0.01 -47.77
CA ILE A 535 1.93 0.02 -47.34
C ILE A 535 2.33 -1.33 -46.73
N ARG A 536 1.52 -1.85 -45.79
CA ARG A 536 1.76 -3.14 -45.11
C ARG A 536 1.66 -4.35 -46.05
N ARG A 537 0.62 -4.41 -46.87
CA ARG A 537 0.35 -5.51 -47.82
C ARG A 537 1.47 -5.67 -48.85
N HIS A 538 2.04 -4.55 -49.31
CA HIS A 538 3.09 -4.55 -50.32
C HIS A 538 4.50 -4.53 -49.72
N GLY A 539 4.63 -4.62 -48.39
CA GLY A 539 5.94 -4.59 -47.71
C GLY A 539 6.72 -3.30 -48.00
N ILE A 540 6.03 -2.20 -48.27
CA ILE A 540 6.66 -0.91 -48.57
C ILE A 540 7.35 -0.44 -47.29
N ARG A 541 8.65 -0.14 -47.38
CA ARG A 541 9.43 0.36 -46.25
C ARG A 541 8.94 1.75 -45.84
N PHE A 542 8.57 1.88 -44.56
CA PHE A 542 8.03 3.11 -43.96
C PHE A 542 8.86 3.57 -42.73
N ASP A 543 10.04 2.99 -42.55
CA ASP A 543 11.06 3.34 -41.55
C ASP A 543 11.91 4.56 -42.00
N GLU A 544 12.88 4.96 -41.18
CA GLU A 544 13.99 5.86 -41.55
C GLU A 544 13.56 7.19 -42.21
N ASN A 545 12.63 7.94 -41.59
CA ASN A 545 12.11 9.23 -42.06
C ASN A 545 11.36 9.20 -43.41
N ARG A 546 11.04 8.03 -43.97
CA ARG A 546 10.21 7.93 -45.21
C ARG A 546 8.77 8.39 -45.01
N ILE A 547 8.28 8.24 -43.79
CA ILE A 547 7.06 8.89 -43.31
C ILE A 547 7.36 9.56 -41.95
N PRO A 548 6.59 10.61 -41.57
CA PRO A 548 6.70 11.22 -40.25
C PRO A 548 6.71 10.18 -39.13
N THR A 549 7.61 10.34 -38.15
CA THR A 549 7.83 9.37 -37.06
C THR A 549 6.55 9.02 -36.30
N HIS A 550 5.66 9.99 -36.09
CA HIS A 550 4.37 9.78 -35.42
C HIS A 550 3.38 8.92 -36.25
N LEU A 551 3.57 8.75 -37.56
CA LEU A 551 2.73 7.91 -38.43
C LEU A 551 3.26 6.47 -38.57
N GLN A 552 4.49 6.20 -38.12
CA GLN A 552 5.08 4.86 -38.20
C GLN A 552 4.34 3.84 -37.33
N PRO A 553 3.96 4.14 -36.06
CA PRO A 553 3.12 3.24 -35.26
C PRO A 553 1.75 2.98 -35.92
N PHE A 554 1.12 4.02 -36.45
CA PHE A 554 -0.16 3.92 -37.16
C PHE A 554 -0.07 2.95 -38.34
N VAL A 555 0.94 3.07 -39.21
CA VAL A 555 1.13 2.14 -40.34
C VAL A 555 1.46 0.71 -39.84
N ALA A 556 2.28 0.58 -38.80
CA ALA A 556 2.68 -0.71 -38.25
C ALA A 556 1.50 -1.54 -37.71
N GLN A 557 0.48 -0.87 -37.14
CA GLN A 557 -0.70 -1.47 -36.53
C GLN A 557 -1.67 -2.15 -37.53
N HIS A 558 -1.51 -1.94 -38.84
CA HIS A 558 -2.42 -2.49 -39.86
C HIS A 558 -1.97 -3.87 -40.37
N SER A 559 -2.92 -4.77 -40.68
CA SER A 559 -2.63 -6.15 -41.13
C SER A 559 -1.91 -6.23 -42.50
N ALA A 560 -0.97 -7.17 -42.64
CA ALA A 560 -0.21 -7.42 -43.88
C ALA A 560 -0.75 -8.58 -44.74
N LYS A 561 -1.65 -9.43 -44.22
CA LYS A 561 -2.17 -10.65 -44.90
C LYS A 561 -3.67 -10.87 -44.68
N VAL A 562 -4.27 -11.60 -45.63
CA VAL A 562 -5.60 -12.23 -45.54
C VAL A 562 -5.41 -13.74 -45.31
N ILE A 563 -6.35 -14.41 -44.61
CA ILE A 563 -6.57 -15.89 -44.46
C ILE A 563 -5.83 -16.56 -43.26
N PRO A 564 -6.26 -17.72 -42.70
CA PRO A 564 -7.56 -18.22 -42.17
C PRO A 564 -7.53 -18.43 -40.63
N ALA A 565 -8.67 -18.83 -40.03
CA ALA A 565 -8.88 -18.97 -38.57
C ALA A 565 -7.96 -19.99 -37.85
N PRO A 566 -7.49 -19.67 -36.62
CA PRO A 566 -6.96 -20.66 -35.69
C PRO A 566 -7.76 -20.77 -34.36
N LYS A 567 -7.31 -21.74 -33.55
CA LYS A 567 -7.92 -22.41 -32.39
C LYS A 567 -8.01 -21.55 -31.13
N LEU A 568 -9.06 -21.82 -30.34
CA LEU A 568 -9.27 -21.35 -28.97
C LEU A 568 -8.15 -21.83 -28.02
N ILE A 569 -7.75 -20.95 -27.10
CA ILE A 569 -7.09 -21.30 -25.84
C ILE A 569 -7.76 -20.46 -24.76
N ASP A 570 -8.36 -21.15 -23.79
CA ASP A 570 -8.89 -20.57 -22.56
C ASP A 570 -7.75 -20.19 -21.60
N CYS A 571 -7.90 -19.07 -20.90
CA CYS A 571 -7.09 -18.75 -19.72
C CYS A 571 -7.97 -18.10 -18.65
N PRO A 572 -8.05 -18.65 -17.43
CA PRO A 572 -8.80 -18.05 -16.33
C PRO A 572 -7.88 -17.11 -15.55
N PHE A 573 -8.28 -15.85 -15.36
CA PHE A 573 -7.65 -14.95 -14.40
C PHE A 573 -8.71 -14.25 -13.56
N PHE A 574 -8.85 -14.68 -12.30
CA PHE A 574 -9.01 -13.78 -11.15
C PHE A 574 -8.68 -14.55 -9.87
N ALA A 575 -7.62 -14.10 -9.20
CA ALA A 575 -7.48 -14.18 -7.76
C ALA A 575 -6.83 -12.85 -7.34
N PHE A 576 -7.58 -11.97 -6.68
CA PHE A 576 -7.00 -10.81 -6.00
C PHE A 576 -6.10 -11.33 -4.90
N SER A 577 -4.79 -11.08 -4.99
CA SER A 577 -3.87 -11.36 -3.90
C SER A 577 -3.21 -10.05 -3.45
N PRO A 578 -3.29 -9.68 -2.16
CA PRO A 578 -2.57 -8.53 -1.61
C PRO A 578 -1.07 -8.58 -1.88
N SER A 579 -0.50 -9.79 -2.02
CA SER A 579 0.90 -9.99 -2.39
C SER A 579 1.23 -9.56 -3.82
N THR A 580 0.30 -9.68 -4.78
CA THR A 580 0.52 -9.18 -6.15
C THR A 580 0.49 -7.66 -6.19
N PHE A 581 -0.44 -7.04 -5.47
CA PHE A 581 -0.57 -5.58 -5.42
C PHE A 581 0.65 -4.91 -4.77
N LEU A 582 1.18 -5.48 -3.67
CA LEU A 582 2.42 -5.02 -3.07
C LEU A 582 3.65 -5.31 -3.95
N ALA A 583 3.71 -6.47 -4.63
CA ALA A 583 4.81 -6.80 -5.55
C ALA A 583 4.82 -5.99 -6.85
N VAL A 584 3.71 -5.35 -7.22
CA VAL A 584 3.66 -4.37 -8.34
C VAL A 584 4.11 -2.98 -7.87
N MET A 585 3.90 -2.66 -6.59
CA MET A 585 4.25 -1.36 -5.98
C MET A 585 5.68 -1.27 -5.42
N PHE A 586 6.33 -2.42 -5.16
CA PHE A 586 7.68 -2.57 -4.59
C PHE A 586 8.54 -3.50 -5.45
#